data_AF-V5GY65-F1
#
_entry.id   AF-V5GY65-F1
#
_cell.length_a   1.000
_cell.length_b   1.000
_cell.length_c   1.000
_cell.angle_alpha   90.00
_cell.angle_beta   90.00
_cell.angle_gamma   90.00
#
_symmetry.space_group_name_H-M   'P 1'
#
loop_
_entity.id
_entity.type
_entity.pdbx_description
1 polymer ?
#
loop_
_entity_poly.entity_id
_entity_poly.type
_entity_poly.pdbx_seq_one_letter_code
_entity_poly.pdbx_strand_id
1 'polypeptide(L)'
;MDRAWHIPFLGTLVSFFASSFYRISGLLLVKIMEEFNVNREQASWPVNMISTGYDMGGLVYGLLSQWLSLAQTAVVGALLTSFGVLTSVLVSNIWWMT
;
A
#
# COMPACT_ATOMS: atom_id res chain seq x y z
N MET A 1 14.75 -8.28 -30.88
CA MET A 1 13.79 -8.72 -29.85
C MET A 1 14.45 -8.57 -28.48
N ASP A 2 13.66 -8.38 -27.42
CA ASP A 2 14.03 -8.41 -26.00
C ASP A 2 14.54 -7.12 -25.32
N ARG A 3 13.90 -5.97 -25.59
CA ARG A 3 14.24 -4.69 -24.92
C ARG A 3 13.36 -4.35 -23.70
N ALA A 4 12.38 -5.18 -23.35
CA ALA A 4 11.32 -4.85 -22.38
C ALA A 4 11.30 -5.69 -21.08
N TRP A 5 12.46 -6.21 -20.64
CA TRP A 5 12.60 -6.96 -19.37
C TRP A 5 12.25 -6.15 -18.10
N HIS A 6 12.22 -4.82 -18.22
CA HIS A 6 11.85 -3.94 -17.11
C HIS A 6 10.39 -4.15 -16.67
N ILE A 7 9.48 -4.51 -17.59
CA ILE A 7 8.06 -4.71 -17.28
C ILE A 7 7.82 -5.91 -16.33
N PRO A 8 8.27 -7.14 -16.65
CA PRO A 8 8.09 -8.28 -15.74
C PRO A 8 8.84 -8.07 -14.43
N PHE A 9 10.02 -7.45 -14.47
CA PHE A 9 10.78 -7.12 -13.26
C PHE A 9 10.00 -6.18 -12.32
N LEU A 10 9.43 -5.08 -12.85
CA LEU A 10 8.56 -4.19 -12.07
C LEU A 10 7.34 -4.95 -11.53
N GLY A 11 6.70 -5.78 -12.35
CA GLY A 11 5.55 -6.59 -11.93
C GLY A 11 5.89 -7.51 -10.74
N THR A 12 6.99 -8.26 -10.83
CA THR A 12 7.45 -9.12 -9.74
C THR A 12 7.78 -8.31 -8.49
N LEU A 13 8.42 -7.15 -8.63
CA LEU A 13 8.74 -6.27 -7.51
C LEU A 13 7.48 -5.81 -6.78
N VAL A 14 6.46 -5.34 -7.52
CA VAL A 14 5.18 -4.91 -6.96
C VAL A 14 4.48 -6.06 -6.23
N SER A 15 4.42 -7.25 -6.84
CA SER A 15 3.82 -8.43 -6.20
C SER A 15 4.58 -8.86 -4.94
N PHE A 16 5.90 -8.74 -4.93
CA PHE A 16 6.73 -9.03 -3.76
C PHE A 16 6.44 -8.09 -2.59
N PHE A 17 6.34 -6.77 -2.85
CA PHE A 17 5.99 -5.80 -1.83
C PHE A 17 4.57 -5.99 -1.30
N ALA A 18 3.59 -6.23 -2.17
CA ALA A 18 2.21 -6.51 -1.76
C ALA A 18 2.11 -7.75 -0.85
N SER A 19 2.79 -8.83 -1.23
CA SER A 19 2.82 -10.07 -0.43
C SER A 19 3.53 -9.89 0.90
N SER A 20 4.63 -9.12 0.91
CA SER A 20 5.36 -8.77 2.13
C SER A 20 4.49 -7.97 3.08
N PHE A 21 3.73 -6.99 2.56
CA PHE A 21 2.83 -6.15 3.36
C PHE A 21 1.76 -6.98 4.06
N TYR A 22 1.17 -7.94 3.36
CA TYR A 22 0.17 -8.85 3.92
C TYR A 22 0.75 -9.70 5.06
N ARG A 23 2.00 -10.16 4.93
CA ARG A 23 2.70 -10.94 5.98
C ARG A 23 3.04 -10.12 7.21
N ILE A 24 3.44 -8.87 7.05
CA ILE A 24 3.80 -7.99 8.17
C ILE A 24 2.59 -7.31 8.82
N SER A 25 1.39 -7.40 8.24
CA SER A 25 0.16 -6.81 8.79
C SER A 25 -0.10 -7.18 10.26
N GLY A 26 0.17 -8.44 10.64
CA GLY A 26 0.06 -8.89 12.03
C GLY A 26 1.10 -8.25 12.96
N LEU A 27 2.32 -8.02 12.46
CA LEU A 27 3.36 -7.31 13.21
C LEU A 27 3.04 -5.82 13.34
N LEU A 28 2.51 -5.21 12.28
CA LEU A 28 2.05 -3.82 12.29
C LEU A 28 0.94 -3.61 13.33
N LEU A 29 -0.02 -4.55 13.43
CA LEU A 29 -1.09 -4.47 14.42
C LEU A 29 -0.55 -4.49 15.85
N VAL A 30 0.39 -5.38 16.16
CA VAL A 30 1.04 -5.43 17.49
C VAL A 30 1.81 -4.15 17.76
N LYS A 31 2.59 -3.66 16.79
CA LYS A 31 3.37 -2.42 16.91
C LYS A 31 2.48 -1.20 17.15
N ILE A 32 1.36 -1.08 16.43
CA ILE A 32 0.41 0.02 16.59
C ILE A 32 -0.24 -0.02 17.99
N MET A 33 -0.55 -1.21 18.50
CA MET A 33 -1.07 -1.37 19.87
C MET A 33 -0.05 -0.95 20.93
N GLU A 34 1.23 -1.32 20.76
CA GLU A 34 2.31 -0.95 21.68
C GLU A 34 2.61 0.55 21.65
N GLU A 35 2.68 1.15 20.47
CA GLU A 35 3.08 2.56 20.29
C GLU A 35 1.98 3.53 20.75
N PHE A 36 0.72 3.24 20.42
CA PHE A 36 -0.41 4.12 20.72
C PHE A 36 -1.22 3.70 21.97
N ASN A 37 -0.84 2.59 22.63
CA ASN A 37 -1.53 2.04 23.81
C ASN A 37 -3.05 1.87 23.59
N VAL A 38 -3.42 1.37 22.41
CA VAL A 38 -4.83 1.21 22.00
C VAL A 38 -5.29 -0.24 22.02
N ASN A 39 -6.61 -0.43 22.10
CA ASN A 39 -7.23 -1.74 21.99
C ASN A 39 -7.08 -2.34 20.58
N ARG A 40 -7.14 -3.68 20.52
CA ARG A 40 -7.00 -4.46 19.28
C ARG A 40 -8.01 -4.06 18.19
N GLU A 41 -9.20 -3.63 18.59
CA GLU A 41 -10.26 -3.14 17.70
C GLU A 41 -9.91 -1.80 17.04
N GLN A 42 -9.22 -0.91 17.75
CA GLN A 42 -8.81 0.38 17.21
C GLN A 42 -7.56 0.25 16.35
N ALA A 43 -6.64 -0.65 16.71
CA ALA A 43 -5.45 -0.94 15.92
C ALA A 43 -5.74 -1.73 14.63
N SER A 44 -6.82 -2.53 14.60
CA SER A 44 -7.21 -3.26 13.39
C SER A 44 -7.79 -2.35 12.31
N TRP A 45 -8.31 -1.18 12.68
CA TRP A 45 -8.92 -0.23 11.75
C TRP A 45 -7.96 0.23 10.63
N PRO A 46 -6.77 0.80 10.91
CA PRO A 46 -5.83 1.21 9.88
C PRO A 46 -5.33 0.02 9.03
N VAL A 47 -5.13 -1.15 9.65
CA VAL A 47 -4.71 -2.37 8.94
C VAL A 47 -5.79 -2.82 7.95
N ASN A 48 -7.05 -2.82 8.37
CA ASN A 48 -8.19 -3.19 7.54
C ASN A 48 -8.40 -2.18 6.40
N MET A 49 -8.28 -0.87 6.69
CA MET A 49 -8.36 0.17 5.66
C MET A 49 -7.32 -0.01 4.56
N ILE A 50 -6.08 -0.38 4.90
CA ILE A 50 -5.04 -0.68 3.91
C ILE A 50 -5.46 -1.87 3.02
N SER A 51 -6.01 -2.94 3.62
CA SER A 51 -6.49 -4.09 2.84
C SER A 51 -7.67 -3.74 1.93
N THR A 52 -8.66 -3.01 2.44
CA THR A 52 -9.80 -2.56 1.63
C THR A 52 -9.37 -1.60 0.53
N GLY A 53 -8.42 -0.71 0.81
CA GLY A 53 -7.82 0.18 -0.19
C GLY A 53 -7.08 -0.60 -1.28
N TYR A 54 -6.42 -1.70 -0.94
CA TYR A 54 -5.78 -2.58 -1.92
C TYR A 54 -6.80 -3.28 -2.82
N ASP A 55 -7.91 -3.77 -2.24
CA ASP A 55 -9.01 -4.39 -2.99
C ASP A 55 -9.68 -3.40 -3.95
N MET A 56 -9.95 -2.17 -3.47
CA MET A 56 -10.47 -1.09 -4.32
C MET A 56 -9.45 -0.63 -5.38
N GLY A 57 -8.15 -0.72 -5.06
CA GLY A 57 -7.06 -0.40 -5.97
C GLY A 57 -7.12 -1.22 -7.26
N GLY A 58 -7.56 -2.48 -7.20
CA GLY A 58 -7.77 -3.30 -8.40
C GLY A 58 -8.85 -2.75 -9.34
N LEU A 59 -9.95 -2.21 -8.78
CA LEU A 59 -11.02 -1.58 -9.56
C LEU A 59 -10.55 -0.26 -10.19
N VAL A 60 -9.87 0.57 -9.40
CA VAL A 60 -9.30 1.84 -9.87
C VAL A 60 -8.27 1.58 -10.97
N TYR A 61 -7.40 0.59 -10.78
CA TYR A 61 -6.44 0.16 -11.78
C TYR A 61 -7.12 -0.35 -13.06
N GLY A 62 -8.21 -1.12 -12.95
CA GLY A 62 -8.99 -1.58 -14.09
C GLY A 62 -9.49 -0.43 -14.96
N LEU A 63 -10.01 0.64 -14.34
CA LEU A 63 -10.42 1.85 -15.04
C LEU A 63 -9.23 2.63 -15.60
N LEU A 64 -8.18 2.86 -14.80
CA LEU A 64 -6.99 3.60 -15.23
C LEU A 64 -6.22 2.90 -16.35
N SER A 65 -6.26 1.57 -16.41
CA SER A 65 -5.58 0.78 -17.45
C SER A 65 -6.11 1.05 -18.85
N GLN A 66 -7.33 1.59 -18.98
CA GLN A 66 -7.89 2.02 -20.27
C GLN A 66 -7.27 3.33 -20.78
N TRP A 67 -6.67 4.13 -19.89
CA TRP A 67 -6.17 5.47 -20.19
C TRP A 67 -4.64 5.60 -20.06
N LEU A 68 -4.02 4.77 -19.21
CA LEU A 68 -2.60 4.86 -18.85
C LEU A 68 -1.88 3.52 -19.11
N SER A 69 -0.63 3.61 -19.55
CA SER A 69 0.23 2.43 -19.69
C SER A 69 0.63 1.87 -18.32
N LEU A 70 0.89 0.56 -18.24
CA LEU A 70 1.31 -0.16 -17.03
C LEU A 70 2.49 0.52 -16.30
N ALA A 71 3.47 1.04 -17.03
CA ALA A 71 4.62 1.73 -16.44
C ALA A 71 4.22 3.08 -15.82
N GLN A 72 3.29 3.81 -16.43
CA GLN A 72 2.81 5.09 -15.92
C GLN A 72 1.98 4.91 -14.66
N THR A 73 1.08 3.92 -14.62
CA THR A 73 0.29 3.61 -13.42
C THR A 73 1.17 3.13 -12.27
N ALA A 74 2.21 2.33 -12.56
CA ALA A 74 3.19 1.91 -11.55
C ALA A 74 3.98 3.10 -10.97
N VAL A 75 4.44 4.02 -11.82
CA VAL A 75 5.16 5.23 -11.38
C VAL A 75 4.25 6.15 -10.56
N VAL A 76 3.03 6.41 -11.04
CA VAL A 76 2.05 7.23 -10.30
C VAL A 76 1.72 6.59 -8.95
N GLY A 77 1.50 5.28 -8.91
CA GLY A 77 1.28 4.54 -7.68
C GLY A 77 2.47 4.63 -6.72
N ALA A 78 3.70 4.49 -7.21
CA ALA A 78 4.92 4.61 -6.41
C ALA A 78 5.14 6.03 -5.84
N LEU A 79 4.82 7.07 -6.62
CA LEU A 79 4.87 8.44 -6.13
C LEU A 79 3.82 8.69 -5.06
N LEU A 80 2.59 8.21 -5.27
CA LEU A 80 1.49 8.34 -4.32
C LEU A 80 1.80 7.63 -3.00
N THR A 81 2.33 6.40 -3.06
CA THR A 81 2.71 5.65 -1.85
C THR A 81 3.88 6.29 -1.13
N SER A 82 4.90 6.77 -1.85
CA SER A 82 6.03 7.50 -1.25
C SER A 82 5.55 8.75 -0.52
N PHE A 83 4.64 9.50 -1.13
CA PHE A 83 4.03 10.66 -0.49
C PHE A 83 3.22 10.28 0.75
N GLY A 84 2.42 9.20 0.67
CA GLY A 84 1.66 8.66 1.80
C GLY A 84 2.54 8.28 3.00
N VAL A 85 3.68 7.63 2.75
CA VAL A 85 4.67 7.29 3.78
C VAL A 85 5.31 8.54 4.39
N LEU A 86 5.64 9.54 3.57
CA LEU A 86 6.18 10.80 4.09
C LEU A 86 5.16 11.52 4.99
N THR A 87 3.88 11.50 4.61
CA THR A 87 2.81 12.07 5.44
C THR A 87 2.54 11.27 6.71
N SER A 88 2.83 9.96 6.72
CA SER A 88 2.62 9.13 7.92
C SER A 88 3.53 9.53 9.09
N VAL A 89 4.66 10.18 8.83
CA VAL A 89 5.56 10.70 9.87
C VAL A 89 4.92 11.83 10.68
N LEU A 90 3.94 12.54 10.10
CA LEU A 90 3.24 13.63 10.76
C LEU A 90 2.06 13.16 11.61
N VAL A 91 1.73 11.87 11.58
CA VAL A 91 0.58 11.30 12.27
C VAL A 91 0.88 11.17 13.76
N SER A 92 0.26 12.04 14.56
CA SER A 92 0.35 12.02 16.03
C SER A 92 -0.79 11.26 16.71
N ASN A 93 -1.77 10.76 15.94
CA ASN A 93 -2.98 10.11 16.44
C ASN A 93 -3.42 9.00 15.47
N ILE A 94 -3.86 7.87 16.01
CA ILE A 94 -4.30 6.70 15.23
C ILE A 94 -5.41 7.02 14.21
N TRP A 95 -6.25 8.01 14.51
CA TRP A 95 -7.33 8.45 13.63
C TRP A 95 -6.83 9.20 12.40
N TRP A 96 -5.67 9.84 12.47
CA TRP A 96 -4.99 10.48 11.33
C TRP A 96 -4.18 9.48 10.49
N MET A 97 -4.11 8.23 10.92
CA MET A 97 -3.45 7.13 10.21
C MET A 97 -4.34 6.50 9.13
N THR A 98 -5.56 7.04 8.96
CA THR A 98 -6.59 6.61 7.99
C THR A 98 -6.66 7.62 6.84
#